data_AF-A0AAV0XWR0-F1
#
_entry.id   AF-A0AAV0XWR0-F1
#
_cell.length_a   1.000
_cell.length_b   1.000
_cell.length_c   1.000
_cell.angle_alpha   90.00
_cell.angle_beta   90.00
_cell.angle_gamma   90.00
#
_symmetry.space_group_name_H-M   'P 1'
#
loop_
_entity.id
_entity.type
_entity.pdbx_description
1 polymer ?
#
loop_
_entity_poly.entity_id
_entity_poly.type
_entity_poly.pdbx_seq_one_letter_code
_entity_poly.pdbx_strand_id
1 'polypeptide(L)'
;MANFFELINNWFDLANVSHPNNNNTPFKAPYGTFMKEQDSLFDEVYDTIFNMRCNGKNSLQIFQKGILKYINGTRYLLKILKEYGPNYLLTSKINQDALENLFSQVRSRGGLNDHPTPLNA
;
A
#
# COMPACT_ATOMS: atom_id res chain seq x y z
N MET A 1 0.47 -22.56 -4.31
CA MET A 1 0.85 -21.84 -3.07
C MET A 1 1.98 -20.85 -3.33
N ALA A 2 3.07 -21.25 -4.01
CA ALA A 2 4.13 -20.33 -4.47
C ALA A 2 3.58 -19.11 -5.25
N ASN A 3 2.67 -19.33 -6.20
CA ASN A 3 2.09 -18.26 -7.02
C ASN A 3 1.33 -17.21 -6.19
N PHE A 4 0.66 -17.60 -5.11
CA PHE A 4 -0.05 -16.66 -4.25
C PHE A 4 0.92 -15.81 -3.43
N PHE A 5 1.98 -16.43 -2.88
CA PHE A 5 2.99 -15.68 -2.15
C PHE A 5 3.72 -14.67 -3.05
N GLU A 6 4.04 -15.07 -4.28
CA GLU A 6 4.66 -14.18 -5.25
C GLU A 6 3.72 -13.02 -5.65
N LEU A 7 2.44 -13.31 -5.91
CA LEU A 7 1.41 -12.30 -6.20
C LEU A 7 1.32 -11.24 -5.09
N ILE A 8 1.21 -11.69 -3.84
CA ILE A 8 1.10 -10.79 -2.68
C ILE A 8 2.43 -10.05 -2.43
N ASN A 9 3.58 -10.70 -2.63
CA ASN A 9 4.88 -10.04 -2.53
C ASN A 9 5.02 -8.90 -3.55
N ASN A 10 4.71 -9.19 -4.82
CA ASN A 10 4.77 -8.20 -5.89
C ASN A 10 3.79 -7.04 -5.65
N TRP A 11 2.59 -7.35 -5.16
CA TRP A 11 1.62 -6.32 -4.75
C TRP A 11 2.16 -5.43 -3.63
N PHE A 12 2.78 -6.03 -2.60
CA PHE A 12 3.33 -5.28 -1.48
C PHE A 12 4.53 -4.43 -1.88
N ASP A 13 5.42 -4.95 -2.75
CA ASP A 13 6.50 -4.18 -3.37
C ASP A 13 5.93 -2.92 -4.06
N LEU A 14 4.88 -3.07 -4.88
CA LEU A 14 4.23 -1.94 -5.56
C LEU A 14 3.48 -1.03 -4.61
N ALA A 15 2.94 -1.54 -3.51
CA ALA A 15 2.20 -0.75 -2.52
C ALA A 15 3.11 0.05 -1.57
N ASN A 16 4.43 -0.15 -1.62
CA ASN A 16 5.37 0.48 -0.69
C ASN A 16 6.59 1.11 -1.37
N VAL A 17 6.46 1.58 -2.62
CA VAL A 17 7.55 2.21 -3.36
C VAL A 17 7.86 3.59 -2.80
N SER A 18 9.08 3.76 -2.29
CA SER A 18 9.56 5.00 -1.67
C SER A 18 10.58 5.77 -2.52
N HIS A 19 11.24 5.10 -3.48
CA HIS A 19 12.32 5.67 -4.27
C HIS A 19 11.93 5.76 -5.75
N PRO A 20 12.16 6.91 -6.42
CA PRO A 20 11.76 7.10 -7.81
C PRO A 20 12.60 6.30 -8.81
N ASN A 21 13.79 5.85 -8.42
CA ASN A 21 14.81 5.30 -9.33
C ASN A 21 14.99 3.77 -9.21
N ASN A 22 14.16 3.09 -8.41
CA ASN A 22 14.27 1.64 -8.25
C ASN A 22 13.49 0.92 -9.35
N ASN A 23 14.14 0.66 -10.48
CA ASN A 23 13.51 0.02 -11.64
C ASN A 23 13.95 -1.43 -11.84
N ASN A 24 14.41 -2.12 -10.79
CA ASN A 24 14.85 -3.52 -10.88
C ASN A 24 13.70 -4.46 -11.30
N THR A 25 12.47 -4.12 -10.92
CA THR A 25 11.25 -4.77 -11.40
C THR A 25 10.17 -3.70 -11.61
N PRO A 26 9.16 -3.95 -12.47
CA PRO A 26 8.02 -3.04 -12.65
C PRO A 26 7.30 -2.71 -11.34
N PHE A 27 7.35 -3.60 -10.36
CA PHE A 27 6.64 -3.49 -9.08
C PHE A 27 7.43 -2.74 -8.01
N LYS A 28 8.75 -2.56 -8.19
CA LYS A 28 9.57 -1.73 -7.30
C LYS A 28 9.71 -0.29 -7.80
N ALA A 29 9.27 -0.03 -9.03
CA ALA A 29 9.24 1.28 -9.64
C ALA A 29 7.96 2.04 -9.25
N PRO A 30 7.98 3.39 -9.28
CA PRO A 30 6.81 4.18 -8.92
C PRO A 30 5.57 3.81 -9.74
N TYR A 31 4.40 3.84 -9.11
CA TYR A 31 3.15 3.50 -9.79
C TYR A 31 2.85 4.51 -10.90
N GLY A 32 2.59 4.04 -12.11
CA GLY A 32 2.41 4.84 -13.32
C GLY A 32 3.57 4.79 -14.31
N THR A 33 4.73 4.22 -13.92
CA THR A 33 5.90 4.08 -14.80
C THR A 33 5.81 2.86 -15.73
N PHE A 34 5.31 1.73 -15.22
CA PHE A 34 5.08 0.50 -15.97
C PHE A 34 3.58 0.15 -15.91
N MET A 35 2.76 1.06 -16.45
CA MET A 35 1.31 1.06 -16.20
C MET A 35 0.63 -0.27 -16.57
N LYS A 36 1.04 -0.89 -17.68
CA LYS A 36 0.43 -2.15 -18.15
C LYS A 36 0.69 -3.29 -17.16
N GLU A 37 1.93 -3.48 -16.74
CA GLU A 37 2.35 -4.52 -15.81
C GLU A 37 1.79 -4.27 -14.41
N GLN A 38 1.84 -3.02 -13.94
CA GLN A 38 1.37 -2.62 -12.63
C GLN A 38 -0.16 -2.73 -12.52
N ASP A 39 -0.92 -2.31 -13.53
CA ASP A 39 -2.37 -2.50 -13.52
C ASP A 39 -2.76 -3.96 -13.67
N SER A 40 -2.04 -4.75 -14.47
CA SER A 40 -2.28 -6.19 -14.56
C SER A 40 -2.10 -6.88 -13.21
N LEU A 41 -1.06 -6.51 -12.45
CA LEU A 41 -0.85 -7.01 -11.09
C LEU A 41 -2.01 -6.60 -10.16
N PHE A 42 -2.44 -5.34 -10.22
CA PHE A 42 -3.58 -4.87 -9.45
C PHE A 42 -4.88 -5.59 -9.80
N ASP A 43 -5.13 -5.91 -11.06
CA ASP A 43 -6.31 -6.69 -11.48
C ASP A 43 -6.24 -8.13 -10.92
N GLU A 44 -5.09 -8.79 -11.03
CA GLU A 44 -4.90 -10.15 -10.52
C GLU A 44 -5.08 -10.23 -8.99
N VAL A 45 -4.54 -9.25 -8.25
CA VAL A 45 -4.75 -9.15 -6.79
C VAL A 45 -6.21 -8.85 -6.48
N TYR A 46 -6.83 -7.91 -7.21
CA TYR A 46 -8.23 -7.54 -7.00
C TYR A 46 -9.13 -8.77 -7.15
N ASP A 47 -9.00 -9.50 -8.25
CA ASP A 47 -9.81 -10.68 -8.53
C ASP A 47 -9.56 -11.79 -7.51
N THR A 48 -8.30 -12.02 -7.14
CA THR A 48 -7.94 -13.00 -6.11
C THR A 48 -8.61 -12.66 -4.77
N ILE A 49 -8.49 -11.42 -4.30
CA ILE A 49 -9.03 -10.98 -3.01
C ILE A 49 -10.56 -10.90 -3.04
N PHE A 50 -11.16 -10.51 -4.16
CA PHE A 50 -12.61 -10.42 -4.32
C PHE A 50 -13.27 -11.80 -4.32
N ASN A 51 -12.65 -12.79 -4.96
CA ASN A 51 -13.20 -14.13 -5.09
C ASN A 51 -12.89 -15.03 -3.88
N MET A 52 -11.81 -14.77 -3.14
CA MET A 52 -11.50 -15.58 -1.96
C MET A 52 -12.49 -15.35 -0.80
N ARG A 53 -12.72 -16.39 -0.01
CA ARG A 53 -13.49 -16.33 1.24
C ARG A 53 -12.65 -16.88 2.38
N CYS A 54 -12.70 -16.20 3.52
CA CYS A 54 -12.11 -16.72 4.75
C CYS A 54 -12.91 -17.95 5.21
N ASN A 55 -12.24 -18.89 5.86
CA ASN A 55 -12.88 -20.09 6.37
C ASN A 55 -14.07 -19.74 7.28
N GLY A 56 -15.22 -20.37 7.04
CA GLY A 56 -16.47 -20.10 7.77
C GLY A 56 -17.11 -18.74 7.49
N LYS A 57 -16.70 -18.01 6.45
CA LYS A 57 -17.28 -16.71 6.06
C LYS A 57 -17.87 -16.77 4.66
N ASN A 58 -19.08 -16.23 4.52
CA ASN A 58 -19.77 -16.16 3.22
C ASN A 58 -19.63 -14.78 2.55
N SER A 59 -19.07 -13.80 3.26
CA SER A 59 -18.91 -12.43 2.81
C SER A 59 -17.48 -11.94 2.93
N LEU A 60 -17.15 -10.89 2.17
CA LEU A 60 -15.86 -10.22 2.25
C LEU A 60 -15.63 -9.63 3.64
N GLN A 61 -14.48 -9.95 4.22
CA GLN A 61 -14.03 -9.38 5.49
C GLN A 61 -13.51 -7.95 5.28
N ILE A 62 -13.35 -7.20 6.38
CA ILE A 62 -12.98 -5.79 6.34
C ILE A 62 -11.64 -5.57 5.62
N PHE A 63 -10.63 -6.41 5.88
CA PHE A 63 -9.33 -6.30 5.23
C PHE A 63 -9.42 -6.50 3.71
N GLN A 64 -10.23 -7.48 3.25
CA GLN A 64 -10.45 -7.71 1.81
C GLN A 64 -11.04 -6.45 1.18
N LYS A 65 -12.08 -5.87 1.78
CA LYS A 65 -12.67 -4.60 1.32
C LYS A 65 -11.66 -3.46 1.34
N GLY A 66 -10.77 -3.42 2.33
CA GLY A 66 -9.68 -2.45 2.42
C GLY A 66 -8.72 -2.54 1.24
N ILE A 67 -8.27 -3.74 0.89
CA ILE A 67 -7.39 -3.98 -0.26
C ILE A 67 -8.07 -3.57 -1.57
N LEU A 68 -9.32 -3.98 -1.79
CA LEU A 68 -10.06 -3.60 -3.00
C LEU A 68 -10.23 -2.07 -3.11
N LYS A 69 -10.51 -1.39 -2.00
CA LYS A 69 -10.56 0.08 -1.95
C LYS A 69 -9.21 0.72 -2.21
N TYR A 70 -8.12 0.16 -1.67
CA TYR A 70 -6.76 0.64 -1.91
C TYR A 70 -6.41 0.59 -3.40
N ILE A 71 -6.66 -0.54 -4.07
CA ILE A 71 -6.38 -0.72 -5.50
C ILE A 71 -7.13 0.32 -6.34
N ASN A 72 -8.45 0.41 -6.15
CA ASN A 72 -9.28 1.36 -6.89
C ASN A 72 -8.92 2.82 -6.58
N GLY A 73 -8.67 3.13 -5.31
CA GLY A 73 -8.29 4.46 -4.85
C GLY A 73 -6.94 4.91 -5.42
N THR A 74 -5.95 4.00 -5.47
CA THR A 74 -4.61 4.29 -6.00
C THR A 74 -4.66 4.61 -7.49
N ARG A 75 -5.41 3.82 -8.28
CA ARG A 75 -5.67 4.09 -9.71
C ARG A 75 -6.30 5.46 -9.93
N TYR A 76 -7.36 5.74 -9.17
CA TYR A 76 -8.09 7.00 -9.29
C TYR A 76 -7.25 8.20 -8.86
N LEU A 77 -6.46 8.05 -7.79
CA LEU A 77 -5.55 9.08 -7.32
C LEU A 77 -4.50 9.42 -8.38
N LEU A 78 -3.85 8.43 -9.02
CA LEU A 78 -2.90 8.71 -10.10
C LEU A 78 -3.58 9.44 -11.27
N LYS A 79 -4.81 9.06 -11.61
CA LYS A 79 -5.59 9.75 -12.66
C LYS A 79 -5.77 11.24 -12.32
N ILE A 80 -6.18 11.55 -11.09
CA ILE A 80 -6.32 12.94 -10.62
C ILE A 80 -4.97 13.64 -10.68
N LEU A 81 -3.92 13.04 -10.11
CA LEU A 81 -2.59 13.68 -10.02
C LEU A 81 -2.01 14.00 -11.41
N LYS A 82 -2.27 13.17 -12.43
CA LYS A 82 -1.86 13.45 -13.81
C LYS A 82 -2.45 14.77 -14.35
N GLU A 83 -3.62 15.19 -13.88
CA GLU A 83 -4.22 16.49 -14.22
C GLU A 83 -3.45 17.68 -13.63
N TYR A 84 -2.66 17.45 -12.57
CA TYR A 84 -1.85 18.46 -11.88
C TYR A 84 -0.34 18.36 -12.17
N GLY A 85 0.08 17.46 -13.06
CA GLY A 85 1.47 17.34 -13.54
C GLY A 85 2.25 16.08 -13.11
N PRO A 86 2.05 15.48 -11.93
CA PRO A 86 2.71 14.22 -11.58
C PRO A 86 2.33 13.05 -12.51
N ASN A 87 3.34 12.43 -13.12
CA ASN A 87 3.14 11.28 -14.02
C ASN A 87 3.19 9.92 -13.31
N TYR A 88 3.61 9.90 -12.04
CA TYR A 88 3.74 8.71 -11.23
C TYR A 88 3.42 9.01 -9.76
N LEU A 89 3.23 7.94 -8.97
CA LEU A 89 2.97 7.99 -7.54
C LEU A 89 4.00 7.12 -6.78
N LEU A 90 4.60 7.70 -5.73
CA LEU A 90 5.33 6.94 -4.72
C LEU A 90 4.32 6.39 -3.71
N THR A 91 4.02 5.10 -3.79
CA THR A 91 2.95 4.47 -2.99
C THR A 91 3.27 4.43 -1.50
N SER A 92 4.54 4.52 -1.09
CA SER A 92 4.89 4.71 0.33
C SER A 92 4.42 6.05 0.92
N LYS A 93 3.93 6.99 0.09
CA LYS A 93 3.39 8.29 0.54
C LYS A 93 1.89 8.27 0.81
N ILE A 94 1.21 7.17 0.50
CA ILE A 94 -0.25 7.01 0.71
C ILE A 94 -0.57 6.03 1.83
N ASN A 95 0.44 5.62 2.63
CA ASN A 95 0.27 4.79 3.81
C ASN A 95 0.44 5.62 5.11
N GLN A 96 0.25 4.98 6.27
CA GLN A 96 0.31 5.64 7.58
C GLN A 96 1.71 5.59 8.23
N ASP A 97 2.70 4.97 7.59
CA ASP A 97 4.01 4.71 8.18
C ASP A 97 4.71 6.00 8.64
N ALA A 98 4.57 7.10 7.89
CA ALA A 98 5.14 8.39 8.28
C ALA A 98 4.57 8.89 9.62
N LEU A 99 3.28 8.66 9.87
CA LEU A 99 2.60 9.02 11.11
C LEU A 99 2.99 8.06 12.25
N GLU A 100 3.08 6.76 11.98
CA GLU A 100 3.51 5.78 12.99
C GLU A 100 4.98 5.99 13.41
N ASN A 101 5.83 6.38 12.46
CA ASN A 101 7.21 6.76 12.72
C ASN A 101 7.28 8.01 13.60
N LEU A 102 6.41 9.00 13.37
CA LEU A 102 6.30 10.16 14.24
C LEU A 102 5.89 9.76 15.67
N PHE A 103 4.86 8.93 15.83
CA PHE A 103 4.44 8.46 17.16
C PHE A 103 5.51 7.64 17.87
N SER A 104 6.33 6.90 17.13
CA SER A 104 7.46 6.16 17.69
C SER A 104 8.55 7.09 18.21
N GLN A 105 8.83 8.18 17.48
CA GLN A 105 9.76 9.23 17.94
C GLN A 105 9.23 10.00 19.15
N VAL A 106 7.91 10.22 19.25
CA VAL A 106 7.30 10.84 20.42
C VAL A 106 7.49 9.98 21.66
N ARG A 107 7.15 8.68 21.57
CA ARG A 107 7.30 7.74 22.70
C ARG A 107 8.75 7.57 23.14
N SER A 108 9.70 7.53 22.20
CA SER A 108 11.11 7.32 22.54
C SER A 108 11.75 8.47 23.32
N ARG A 109 11.17 9.69 23.28
CA ARG A 109 11.63 10.83 24.09
C ARG A 109 11.39 10.65 25.58
N GLY A 110 10.44 9.80 25.97
CA GLY A 110 10.09 9.51 27.37
C GLY A 110 11.03 8.54 28.10
N GLY A 111 12.06 8.00 27.42
CA GLY A 111 12.91 6.96 28.00
C GLY A 111 12.11 5.69 28.30
N LEU A 112 11.90 5.37 29.58
CA LEU A 112 11.08 4.23 30.03
C LEU A 112 9.57 4.53 30.02
N ASN A 113 9.16 5.77 29.72
CA ASN A 113 7.75 6.15 29.68
C ASN A 113 7.16 5.96 28.27
N ASP A 114 6.92 4.69 27.90
CA ASP A 114 6.39 4.30 26.57
C ASP A 114 4.93 4.72 26.33
N HIS A 115 4.24 5.21 27.37
CA HIS A 115 2.85 5.65 27.33
C HIS A 115 2.71 7.06 27.92
N PRO A 116 3.20 8.11 27.22
CA PRO A 116 3.07 9.48 27.68
C PRO A 116 1.59 9.87 27.82
N THR A 117 1.29 10.67 28.84
CA THR A 117 -0.02 11.32 28.95
C THR A 117 -0.15 12.40 27.85
N PRO A 118 -1.36 12.87 27.52
CA PRO A 118 -1.53 13.96 26.57
C PRO A 118 -0.76 15.25 26.91
N LEU A 119 -0.40 15.46 28.18
CA LEU A 119 0.41 16.60 28.63
C LEU A 119 1.91 16.40 28.40
N ASN A 120 2.36 15.15 28.31
CA ASN A 120 3.77 14.74 28.30
C ASN A 120 4.20 14.14 26.95
N ALA A 121 3.33 14.18 25.93
CA ALA A 121 3.58 13.71 24.57
C ALA A 121 4.28 14.79 23.73
#